data_AF-A0A8H5C699-F1
#
_entry.id   AF-A0A8H5C699-F1
#
_cell.length_a   1.000
_cell.length_b   1.000
_cell.length_c   1.000
_cell.angle_alpha   90.00
_cell.angle_beta   90.00
_cell.angle_gamma   90.00
#
_symmetry.space_group_name_H-M   'P 1'
#
loop_
_entity.id
_entity.type
_entity.pdbx_description
1 polymer ?
#
loop_
_entity_poly.entity_id
_entity_poly.type
_entity_poly.pdbx_seq_one_letter_code
_entity_poly.pdbx_strand_id
1 'polypeptide(L)'
;MFFVRPPPPISKLGVYRTLSPKAGVRVSPLALGGASIGDQLNESQGYQDKETSFVILDTYFDLGGNFIDTANNYRNGSSEAFIGEWAEKRGIRDQLFIATKASGRQLEAAPILFNL
;
A
#
# COMPACT_ATOMS: atom_id res chain seq x y z
N MET A 1 9.55 35.92 7.78
CA MET A 1 9.33 34.50 7.45
C MET A 1 8.63 34.45 6.10
N PHE A 2 9.31 34.10 5.01
CA PHE A 2 8.69 33.97 3.69
C PHE A 2 8.16 32.55 3.53
N PHE A 3 6.83 32.38 3.43
CA PHE A 3 6.23 31.09 3.13
C PHE A 3 6.43 30.81 1.64
N VAL A 4 7.43 30.00 1.32
CA VAL A 4 7.63 29.48 -0.03
C VAL A 4 6.57 28.40 -0.26
N ARG A 5 5.73 28.57 -1.28
CA ARG A 5 4.77 27.52 -1.65
C ARG A 5 5.54 26.27 -2.07
N PRO A 6 5.18 25.08 -1.56
CA PRO A 6 5.79 23.85 -2.03
C PRO A 6 5.54 23.69 -3.53
N PRO A 7 6.45 23.01 -4.26
CA PRO A 7 6.25 22.72 -5.66
C PRO A 7 4.96 21.93 -5.85
N PRO A 8 4.30 22.07 -7.02
CA PRO A 8 3.13 21.25 -7.33
C PRO A 8 3.51 19.76 -7.34
N PRO A 9 2.56 18.87 -7.03
CA PRO A 9 2.81 17.44 -7.06
C PRO A 9 3.13 16.97 -8.48
N ILE A 10 3.99 15.94 -8.57
CA ILE A 10 4.47 15.35 -9.83
C ILE A 10 3.31 14.81 -10.68
N SER A 11 2.29 14.26 -10.03
CA SER A 11 1.08 13.76 -10.69
C SER A 11 -0.18 14.10 -9.90
N LYS A 12 -1.35 13.77 -10.46
CA LYS A 12 -2.65 13.90 -9.78
C LYS A 12 -2.78 13.00 -8.54
N LEU A 13 -1.94 11.97 -8.39
CA LEU A 13 -1.93 11.13 -7.19
C LEU A 13 -1.53 11.91 -5.93
N GLY A 14 -0.64 12.89 -6.07
CA GLY A 14 -0.21 13.77 -4.98
C GLY A 14 -1.21 14.86 -4.59
N VAL A 15 -2.38 14.94 -5.26
CA VAL A 15 -3.47 15.86 -4.90
C VAL A 15 -4.43 15.14 -3.95
N TYR A 16 -4.05 15.08 -2.68
CA TYR A 16 -4.80 14.31 -1.68
C TYR A 16 -6.19 14.87 -1.38
N ARG A 17 -7.10 13.97 -1.04
CA ARG A 17 -8.49 14.24 -0.65
C ARG A 17 -8.75 13.69 0.75
N THR A 18 -9.67 14.32 1.46
CA THR A 18 -10.14 13.79 2.75
C THR A 18 -10.86 12.47 2.51
N LEU A 19 -10.45 11.41 3.22
CA LEU A 19 -11.01 10.07 3.03
C LEU A 19 -12.51 10.01 3.35
N SER A 20 -12.92 10.61 4.47
CA SER A 20 -14.34 10.75 4.82
C SER A 20 -14.58 11.92 5.78
N PRO A 21 -15.80 12.45 5.91
CA PRO A 21 -16.11 13.47 6.91
C PRO A 21 -15.82 13.05 8.35
N LYS A 22 -15.77 11.75 8.64
CA LYS A 22 -15.49 11.17 9.96
C LYS A 22 -14.03 10.79 10.16
N ALA A 23 -13.21 10.79 9.10
CA ALA A 23 -11.80 10.44 9.13
C ALA A 23 -11.00 11.53 8.42
N GLY A 24 -10.38 12.41 9.20
CA GLY A 24 -9.62 13.58 8.72
C GLY A 24 -8.29 13.25 8.03
N VAL A 25 -8.04 11.99 7.70
CA VAL A 25 -6.85 11.55 6.95
C VAL A 25 -6.96 11.98 5.49
N ARG A 26 -5.82 12.32 4.89
CA ARG A 26 -5.72 12.73 3.49
C ARG A 26 -5.04 11.63 2.68
N VAL A 27 -5.72 11.18 1.64
CA VAL A 27 -5.30 10.06 0.80
C VAL A 27 -5.27 10.47 -0.68
N SER A 28 -4.47 9.77 -1.48
CA SER A 28 -4.50 9.86 -2.93
C SER A 28 -5.90 9.60 -3.48
N PRO A 29 -6.29 10.25 -4.59
CA PRO A 29 -7.61 10.05 -5.20
C PRO A 29 -7.81 8.64 -5.77
N LEU A 30 -6.73 7.87 -5.96
CA LEU A 30 -6.76 6.47 -6.37
C LEU A 30 -5.97 5.64 -5.36
N ALA A 31 -6.58 4.56 -4.88
CA ALA A 31 -5.91 3.56 -4.05
C ALA A 31 -5.25 2.48 -4.93
N LEU A 32 -4.05 2.05 -4.54
CA LEU A 32 -3.39 0.89 -5.13
C LEU A 32 -3.91 -0.39 -4.45
N GLY A 33 -4.54 -1.27 -5.23
CA GLY A 33 -4.99 -2.58 -4.75
C GLY A 33 -3.86 -3.59 -4.69
N GLY A 34 -3.67 -4.21 -3.52
CA GLY A 34 -2.58 -5.14 -3.20
C GLY A 34 -2.84 -6.61 -3.58
N ALA A 35 -3.96 -6.94 -4.22
CA ALA A 35 -4.28 -8.33 -4.59
C ALA A 35 -3.25 -8.96 -5.55
N SER A 36 -2.60 -8.13 -6.37
CA SER A 36 -1.53 -8.54 -7.29
C SER A 36 -0.12 -8.43 -6.68
N ILE A 37 0.00 -7.99 -5.43
CA ILE A 37 1.26 -7.87 -4.70
C ILE A 37 1.45 -9.12 -3.85
N GLY A 38 2.61 -9.76 -3.98
CA GLY A 38 2.92 -11.03 -3.32
C GLY A 38 3.08 -12.19 -4.29
N ASP A 39 3.85 -13.18 -3.86
CA ASP A 39 4.37 -14.31 -4.63
C ASP A 39 3.65 -15.65 -4.39
N GLN A 40 2.80 -15.75 -3.36
CA GLN A 40 2.11 -17.00 -3.09
C GLN A 40 0.94 -17.17 -4.06
N LEU A 41 0.89 -18.34 -4.68
CA LEU A 41 -0.14 -18.67 -5.66
C LEU A 41 -1.48 -18.91 -4.97
N ASN A 42 -2.51 -18.27 -5.47
CA ASN A 42 -3.88 -18.75 -5.35
C ASN A 42 -4.20 -19.40 -6.70
N GLU A 43 -4.83 -20.58 -6.73
CA GLU A 43 -5.03 -21.40 -7.94
C GLU A 43 -5.65 -20.65 -9.13
N SER A 44 -6.27 -19.49 -8.89
CA SER A 44 -6.93 -18.63 -9.88
C SER A 44 -6.18 -17.31 -10.21
N GLN A 45 -5.03 -17.03 -9.60
CA GLN A 45 -4.31 -15.75 -9.72
C GLN A 45 -2.85 -15.97 -10.11
N GLY A 46 -2.45 -15.50 -11.30
CA GLY A 46 -1.11 -15.68 -11.85
C GLY A 46 0.02 -15.24 -10.92
N TYR A 47 1.24 -15.72 -11.15
CA TYR A 47 2.41 -15.44 -10.31
C TYR A 47 2.88 -13.98 -10.44
N GLN A 48 3.34 -13.38 -9.34
CA GLN A 48 4.03 -12.09 -9.32
C GLN A 48 5.23 -12.20 -8.37
N ASP A 49 6.44 -11.93 -8.85
CA ASP A 49 7.62 -11.92 -7.99
C ASP A 49 7.71 -10.65 -7.11
N LYS A 50 8.65 -10.68 -6.16
CA LYS A 50 8.88 -9.60 -5.20
C LYS A 50 9.41 -8.35 -5.89
N GLU A 51 10.31 -8.52 -6.84
CA GLU A 51 10.94 -7.44 -7.58
C GLU A 51 9.89 -6.62 -8.33
N THR A 52 9.01 -7.28 -9.06
CA THR A 52 7.89 -6.66 -9.79
C THR A 52 6.90 -6.01 -8.84
N SER A 53 6.59 -6.67 -7.72
CA SER A 53 5.75 -6.08 -6.66
C SER A 53 6.33 -4.75 -6.16
N PHE A 54 7.65 -4.70 -5.92
CA PHE A 54 8.34 -3.51 -5.45
C PHE A 54 8.38 -2.42 -6.52
N VAL A 55 8.58 -2.78 -7.80
CA VAL A 55 8.50 -1.83 -8.91
C VAL A 55 7.11 -1.16 -9.00
N ILE A 56 6.04 -1.92 -8.78
CA ILE A 56 4.67 -1.37 -8.77
C ILE A 56 4.50 -0.40 -7.59
N LEU A 57 4.96 -0.78 -6.39
CA LEU A 57 4.87 0.05 -5.19
C LEU A 57 5.70 1.34 -5.34
N ASP A 58 6.92 1.23 -5.85
CA ASP A 58 7.81 2.35 -6.17
C ASP A 58 7.16 3.30 -7.15
N THR A 59 6.66 2.78 -8.28
CA THR A 59 6.02 3.61 -9.31
C THR A 59 4.83 4.38 -8.75
N TYR A 60 3.97 3.71 -7.95
CA TYR A 60 2.83 4.36 -7.34
C TYR A 60 3.25 5.46 -6.36
N PHE A 61 4.20 5.18 -5.47
CA PHE A 61 4.69 6.13 -4.47
C PHE A 61 5.43 7.32 -5.09
N ASP A 62 6.31 7.06 -6.06
CA ASP A 62 7.13 8.08 -6.73
C ASP A 62 6.27 9.04 -7.57
N LEU A 63 5.09 8.60 -8.03
CA LEU A 63 4.08 9.46 -8.65
C LEU A 63 3.24 10.26 -7.63
N GLY A 64 3.51 10.10 -6.32
CA GLY A 64 2.81 10.77 -5.23
C GLY A 64 1.62 9.98 -4.67
N GLY A 65 1.56 8.67 -4.89
CA GLY A 65 0.57 7.77 -4.32
C GLY A 65 0.84 7.49 -2.83
N ASN A 66 -0.20 7.49 -2.00
CA ASN A 66 -0.06 7.13 -0.58
C ASN A 66 -1.10 6.17 -0.04
N PHE A 67 -2.07 5.72 -0.84
CA PHE A 67 -3.17 4.89 -0.37
C PHE A 67 -3.03 3.46 -0.91
N ILE A 68 -2.67 2.53 -0.04
CA ILE A 68 -2.50 1.11 -0.37
C ILE A 68 -3.59 0.29 0.34
N ASP A 69 -4.31 -0.52 -0.43
CA ASP A 69 -5.32 -1.46 0.04
C ASP A 69 -4.78 -2.89 0.00
N THR A 70 -4.90 -3.65 1.09
CA THR A 70 -4.52 -5.06 1.16
C THR A 70 -5.54 -5.88 1.99
N ALA A 71 -5.27 -7.16 2.22
CA ALA A 71 -6.07 -8.04 3.06
C ALA A 71 -5.24 -9.25 3.52
N ASN A 72 -5.64 -9.84 4.66
CA ASN A 72 -4.99 -11.01 5.25
C ASN A 72 -4.95 -12.25 4.32
N ASN A 73 -5.90 -12.36 3.38
CA ASN A 73 -6.01 -13.47 2.44
C ASN A 73 -5.42 -13.17 1.05
N TYR A 74 -4.94 -11.96 0.79
CA TYR A 74 -4.28 -11.66 -0.48
C TYR A 74 -2.94 -12.39 -0.54
N ARG A 75 -2.80 -13.25 -1.56
CA ARG A 75 -1.61 -14.10 -1.74
C ARG A 75 -1.23 -14.84 -0.45
N ASN A 76 -2.23 -15.40 0.23
CA ASN A 76 -2.07 -16.11 1.51
C ASN A 76 -1.16 -15.36 2.52
N GLY A 77 -1.33 -14.03 2.60
CA GLY A 77 -0.61 -13.14 3.51
C GLY A 77 0.67 -12.51 2.95
N SER A 78 1.21 -12.97 1.80
CA SER A 78 2.46 -12.40 1.27
C SER A 78 2.31 -10.98 0.73
N SER A 79 1.08 -10.54 0.41
CA SER A 79 0.80 -9.14 0.08
C SER A 79 1.15 -8.20 1.24
N GLU A 80 0.65 -8.49 2.45
CA GLU A 80 0.91 -7.68 3.64
C GLU A 80 2.41 -7.70 4.00
N ALA A 81 3.04 -8.87 3.90
CA ALA A 81 4.48 -9.02 4.14
C ALA A 81 5.33 -8.16 3.21
N PHE A 82 5.03 -8.17 1.91
CA PHE A 82 5.81 -7.43 0.91
C PHE A 82 5.62 -5.92 1.06
N ILE A 83 4.39 -5.46 1.30
CA ILE A 83 4.10 -4.03 1.54
C ILE A 83 4.83 -3.54 2.80
N GLY A 84 4.81 -4.34 3.87
CA GLY A 84 5.51 -4.03 5.12
C GLY A 84 7.02 -3.93 4.92
N GLU A 85 7.64 -4.96 4.35
CA GLU A 85 9.07 -5.01 4.05
C GLU A 85 9.51 -3.84 3.15
N TRP A 86 8.73 -3.53 2.11
CA TRP A 86 8.97 -2.42 1.20
C TRP A 86 8.94 -1.06 1.92
N ALA A 87 7.91 -0.82 2.73
CA ALA A 87 7.74 0.43 3.47
C ALA A 87 8.82 0.63 4.53
N GLU A 88 9.22 -0.43 5.23
CA GLU A 88 10.30 -0.42 6.22
C GLU A 88 11.65 -0.12 5.57
N LYS A 89 12.00 -0.82 4.48
CA LYS A 89 13.26 -0.59 3.74
C LYS A 89 13.40 0.84 3.22
N ARG A 90 12.29 1.46 2.83
CA ARG A 90 12.27 2.86 2.36
C ARG A 90 12.18 3.88 3.51
N GLY A 91 11.81 3.48 4.72
CA GLY A 91 11.60 4.40 5.84
C GLY A 91 10.43 5.37 5.62
N ILE A 92 9.39 4.93 4.91
CA ILE A 92 8.28 5.79 4.47
C ILE A 92 6.95 5.48 5.15
N ARG A 93 6.93 4.66 6.21
CA ARG A 93 5.69 4.20 6.85
C ARG A 93 4.73 5.35 7.18
N ASP A 94 5.22 6.44 7.75
CA ASP A 94 4.42 7.61 8.16
C ASP A 94 3.81 8.40 6.99
N GLN A 95 4.30 8.16 5.78
CA GLN A 95 3.79 8.80 4.57
C GLN A 95 2.65 8.01 3.92
N LEU A 96 2.41 6.78 4.37
CA LEU A 96 1.46 5.85 3.78
C LEU A 96 0.17 5.72 4.60
N PHE A 97 -0.95 5.71 3.89
CA PHE A 97 -2.23 5.24 4.38
C PHE A 97 -2.45 3.80 3.88
N ILE A 98 -2.36 2.84 4.80
CA ILE A 98 -2.50 1.42 4.50
C ILE A 98 -3.82 0.93 5.11
N ALA A 99 -4.70 0.38 4.28
CA ALA A 99 -5.93 -0.26 4.70
C ALA A 99 -5.82 -1.78 4.52
N THR A 100 -6.10 -2.55 5.56
CA THR A 100 -6.21 -4.01 5.49
C THR A 100 -7.61 -4.49 5.90
N LYS A 101 -7.90 -5.75 5.60
CA LYS A 101 -9.17 -6.42 5.84
C LYS A 101 -8.87 -7.78 6.46
N ALA A 102 -9.69 -8.19 7.42
CA ALA A 102 -9.61 -9.51 8.03
C ALA A 102 -10.99 -10.17 7.99
N SER A 103 -11.10 -11.31 7.31
CA SER A 103 -12.28 -12.19 7.36
C SER A 103 -11.89 -13.62 6.93
N GLY A 104 -12.68 -14.62 7.32
CA GLY A 104 -12.45 -16.02 6.96
C GLY A 104 -11.32 -16.70 7.74
N ARG A 105 -11.13 -18.02 7.53
CA ARG A 105 -10.07 -18.82 8.16
C ARG A 105 -8.79 -18.70 7.34
N GLN A 106 -7.76 -18.08 7.91
CA GLN A 106 -6.42 -18.10 7.33
C GLN A 106 -5.85 -19.51 7.49
N LEU A 107 -5.39 -20.13 6.39
CA LEU A 107 -4.96 -21.53 6.39
C LEU A 107 -3.60 -21.72 7.09
N GLU A 108 -2.77 -20.68 7.10
CA GLU A 108 -1.50 -20.59 7.81
C GLU A 108 -1.34 -19.15 8.33
N ALA A 109 -1.08 -18.99 9.63
CA ALA A 109 -0.95 -17.69 10.27
C ALA A 109 0.36 -17.03 9.83
N ALA A 110 0.39 -16.38 8.66
CA ALA A 110 1.29 -15.26 8.50
C ALA A 110 0.82 -14.21 9.52
N PRO A 111 1.61 -13.85 10.54
CA PRO A 111 1.24 -12.79 11.46
C PRO A 111 0.91 -11.56 10.62
N ILE A 112 -0.08 -10.76 11.04
CA ILE A 112 -0.28 -9.44 10.45
C ILE A 112 1.01 -8.68 10.71
N LEU A 113 1.90 -8.62 9.72
CA LEU A 113 3.28 -8.13 9.86
C LEU A 113 3.36 -6.61 9.93
N PHE A 114 2.22 -5.92 10.08
CA PHE A 114 2.20 -4.51 10.45
C PHE A 114 2.65 -4.38 11.91
N ASN A 115 3.96 -4.33 12.13
CA ASN A 115 4.47 -3.53 13.25
C ASN A 115 4.06 -2.08 12.95
N LEU A 116 2.99 -1.64 13.61
CA LEU A 116 2.55 -0.25 13.61
C LEU A 116 3.57 0.64 14.31
#